data_AF-A0A0T2L0Z6-F1
#
_entry.id   AF-A0A0T2L0Z6-F1
#
_cell.length_a   1.000
_cell.length_b   1.000
_cell.length_c   1.000
_cell.angle_alpha   90.00
_cell.angle_beta   90.00
_cell.angle_gamma   90.00
#
_symmetry.space_group_name_H-M   'P 1'
#
loop_
_entity.id
_entity.type
_entity.pdbx_description
1 polymer ?
#
loop_
_entity_poly.entity_id
_entity_poly.type
_entity_poly.pdbx_seq_one_letter_code
_entity_poly.pdbx_strand_id
1 'polypeptide(L)'
;MERSLETQVSQAVDAWLRWLPRWEPATHRGRVAPCRRCFGSPILSAAGLGADVPHGVQHGLSTRIKTIVDHAVAEYTALNLPMLQAELDQQAARNRARSYRPTEGLEPEFEGLPLDPDPVPGAPFLFTISGLAAQSDAAVPDLPPLSADAKAALRQEVGLADDYANMIGREVCAVLLHHRLRIQAAVTEYVEPQIEAMLEELTRSLDAPFDPGDPGGADPRP
;
A
#
# COMPACT_ATOMS: atom_id res chain seq x y z
N MET A 1 19.22 -19.48 -7.59
CA MET A 1 19.70 -18.48 -8.58
C MET A 1 18.87 -17.24 -8.35
N GLU A 2 19.46 -16.19 -7.77
CA GLU A 2 18.82 -14.89 -7.64
C GLU A 2 18.36 -14.41 -9.01
N ARG A 3 17.11 -13.96 -9.10
CA ARG A 3 16.59 -13.36 -10.33
C ARG A 3 17.12 -11.93 -10.39
N SER A 4 17.65 -11.52 -11.53
CA SER A 4 18.01 -10.11 -11.81
C SER A 4 16.88 -9.16 -11.38
N LEU A 5 17.24 -7.98 -10.86
CA LEU A 5 16.30 -6.92 -10.49
C LEU A 5 15.32 -6.61 -11.64
N GLU A 6 15.81 -6.60 -12.87
CA GLU A 6 15.00 -6.40 -14.08
C GLU A 6 13.91 -7.48 -14.24
N THR A 7 14.27 -8.74 -13.99
CA THR A 7 13.34 -9.88 -14.03
C THR A 7 12.27 -9.75 -12.94
N GLN A 8 12.66 -9.33 -11.73
CA GLN A 8 11.72 -9.14 -10.62
C GLN A 8 10.72 -8.02 -10.92
N VAL A 9 11.21 -6.88 -11.41
CA VAL A 9 10.36 -5.74 -11.80
C VAL A 9 9.42 -6.14 -12.94
N SER A 10 9.93 -6.81 -13.98
CA SER A 10 9.11 -7.30 -15.09
C SER A 10 7.97 -8.21 -14.61
N GLN A 11 8.27 -9.15 -13.71
CA GLN A 11 7.29 -10.07 -13.14
C GLN A 11 6.25 -9.35 -12.27
N ALA A 12 6.65 -8.34 -11.52
CA ALA A 12 5.74 -7.52 -10.73
C ALA A 12 4.79 -6.70 -11.62
N VAL A 13 5.30 -6.12 -12.70
CA VAL A 13 4.45 -5.43 -13.69
C VAL A 13 3.51 -6.44 -14.34
N ASP A 14 3.98 -7.61 -14.77
CA ASP A 14 3.11 -8.64 -15.37
C ASP A 14 2.01 -9.10 -14.41
N ALA A 15 2.33 -9.26 -13.12
CA ALA A 15 1.36 -9.61 -12.09
C ALA A 15 0.31 -8.51 -11.89
N TRP A 16 0.72 -7.25 -11.91
CA TRP A 16 -0.19 -6.11 -11.86
C TRP A 16 -1.08 -6.02 -13.11
N LEU A 17 -0.51 -6.23 -14.30
CA LEU A 17 -1.28 -6.26 -15.55
C LEU A 17 -2.35 -7.36 -15.56
N ARG A 18 -2.03 -8.57 -15.04
CA ARG A 18 -3.02 -9.65 -14.86
C ARG A 18 -4.08 -9.33 -13.78
N TRP A 19 -3.84 -8.34 -12.94
CA TRP A 19 -4.78 -7.91 -11.91
C TRP A 19 -5.72 -6.81 -12.40
N LEU A 20 -5.31 -5.94 -13.33
CA LEU A 20 -6.15 -4.83 -13.80
C LEU A 20 -7.56 -5.21 -14.29
N PRO A 21 -7.77 -6.29 -15.06
CA PRO A 21 -9.12 -6.60 -15.57
C PRO A 21 -10.15 -6.94 -14.49
N ARG A 22 -9.70 -7.27 -13.27
CA ARG A 22 -10.54 -7.58 -12.10
C ARG A 22 -10.53 -6.46 -11.06
N TRP A 23 -9.85 -5.34 -11.33
CA TRP A 23 -10.01 -4.15 -10.52
C TRP A 23 -11.42 -3.59 -10.74
N GLU A 24 -12.01 -2.98 -9.72
CA GLU A 24 -13.27 -2.28 -9.82
C GLU A 24 -13.17 -0.95 -9.05
N PRO A 25 -13.78 0.14 -9.55
CA PRO A 25 -13.87 1.40 -8.83
C PRO A 25 -14.59 1.22 -7.48
N ALA A 26 -14.03 1.78 -6.41
CA ALA A 26 -14.68 1.76 -5.10
C ALA A 26 -15.91 2.68 -5.11
N THR A 27 -17.07 2.17 -4.67
CA THR A 27 -18.34 2.92 -4.56
C THR A 27 -18.51 3.62 -3.20
N HIS A 28 -17.60 3.40 -2.25
CA HIS A 28 -17.58 4.09 -0.96
C HIS A 28 -16.80 5.41 -1.02
N ARG A 29 -17.16 6.39 -0.16
CA ARG A 29 -16.48 7.70 -0.11
C ARG A 29 -14.96 7.51 -0.04
N GLY A 30 -14.27 8.13 -0.99
CA GLY A 30 -12.82 8.14 -1.05
C GLY A 30 -12.18 8.79 0.18
N ARG A 31 -10.91 8.46 0.42
CA ARG A 31 -10.10 9.05 1.50
C ARG A 31 -10.11 10.58 1.40
N VAL A 32 -10.23 11.26 2.55
CA VAL A 32 -10.13 12.73 2.64
C VAL A 32 -8.69 13.21 2.40
N ALA A 33 -7.69 12.37 2.63
CA ALA A 33 -6.26 12.70 2.49
C ALA A 33 -5.54 11.84 1.43
N PRO A 34 -4.60 12.43 0.66
CA PRO A 34 -3.74 11.67 -0.26
C PRO A 34 -2.88 10.64 0.48
N CYS A 35 -2.67 9.48 -0.15
CA CYS A 35 -1.76 8.47 0.37
C CYS A 35 -0.32 8.99 0.37
N ARG A 36 0.31 9.06 1.54
CA ARG A 36 1.70 9.56 1.71
C ARG A 36 2.76 8.71 0.98
N ARG A 37 2.45 7.45 0.65
CA ARG A 37 3.36 6.54 -0.07
C ARG A 37 3.30 6.75 -1.59
N CYS A 38 2.12 7.04 -2.12
CA CYS A 38 1.90 7.15 -3.57
C CYS A 38 2.04 8.61 -4.04
N PHE A 39 1.64 9.58 -3.22
CA PHE A 39 1.70 10.99 -3.60
C PHE A 39 3.15 11.43 -3.84
N GLY A 40 3.44 11.91 -5.05
CA GLY A 40 4.80 12.32 -5.45
C GLY A 40 5.80 11.17 -5.61
N SER A 41 5.34 9.92 -5.69
CA SER A 41 6.21 8.74 -5.78
C SER A 41 7.01 8.74 -7.10
N PRO A 42 8.37 8.67 -7.04
CA PRO A 42 9.20 8.51 -8.23
C PRO A 42 8.88 7.24 -9.03
N ILE A 43 8.46 6.17 -8.34
CA ILE A 43 8.05 4.89 -8.95
C ILE A 43 6.85 5.09 -9.87
N LEU A 44 5.82 5.80 -9.40
CA LEU A 44 4.61 6.04 -10.18
C LEU A 44 4.88 6.99 -11.35
N SER A 45 5.71 8.01 -11.13
CA SER A 45 6.19 8.89 -12.20
C SER A 45 6.95 8.12 -13.29
N ALA A 46 7.85 7.20 -12.91
CA ALA A 46 8.59 6.37 -13.85
C ALA A 46 7.69 5.39 -14.63
N ALA A 47 6.70 4.81 -13.94
CA ALA A 47 5.68 3.95 -14.55
C ALA A 47 4.71 4.68 -15.48
N GLY A 48 4.70 6.02 -15.46
CA GLY A 48 3.75 6.83 -16.23
C GLY A 48 2.33 6.82 -15.67
N LEU A 49 2.17 6.42 -14.40
CA LEU A 49 0.90 6.47 -13.67
C LEU A 49 0.80 7.84 -12.97
N GLY A 50 0.27 8.81 -13.71
CA GLY A 50 0.09 10.19 -13.26
C GLY A 50 -1.20 10.40 -12.46
N ALA A 51 -1.59 11.67 -12.30
CA ALA A 51 -2.72 12.10 -11.47
C ALA A 51 -4.08 11.52 -11.90
N ASP A 52 -4.23 11.12 -13.17
CA ASP A 52 -5.51 10.73 -13.76
C ASP A 52 -5.81 9.23 -13.62
N VAL A 53 -4.93 8.46 -12.98
CA VAL A 53 -5.15 7.03 -12.72
C VAL A 53 -5.77 6.85 -11.32
N PRO A 54 -6.79 6.01 -11.13
CA PRO A 54 -7.37 5.75 -9.81
C PRO A 54 -6.34 5.32 -8.77
N HIS A 55 -6.48 5.82 -7.54
CA HIS A 55 -5.53 5.55 -6.46
C HIS A 55 -5.31 4.04 -6.23
N GLY A 56 -6.37 3.22 -6.24
CA GLY A 56 -6.25 1.77 -6.05
C GLY A 56 -5.37 1.10 -7.11
N VAL A 57 -5.46 1.56 -8.36
CA VAL A 57 -4.64 1.09 -9.48
C VAL A 57 -3.16 1.47 -9.28
N GLN A 58 -2.89 2.73 -8.94
CA GLN A 58 -1.54 3.22 -8.62
C GLN A 58 -0.94 2.44 -7.43
N HIS A 59 -1.73 2.30 -6.37
CA HIS A 59 -1.32 1.63 -5.13
C HIS A 59 -0.91 0.19 -5.40
N GLY A 60 -1.72 -0.55 -6.18
CA GLY A 60 -1.45 -1.93 -6.55
C GLY A 60 -0.09 -2.13 -7.24
N LEU A 61 0.35 -1.22 -8.12
CA LEU A 61 1.69 -1.32 -8.71
C LEU A 61 2.76 -0.92 -7.71
N SER A 62 2.56 0.21 -7.02
CA SER A 62 3.57 0.77 -6.11
C SER A 62 3.94 -0.17 -4.97
N THR A 63 2.98 -0.90 -4.39
CA THR A 63 3.24 -1.87 -3.32
C THR A 63 4.11 -3.04 -3.83
N ARG A 64 3.80 -3.58 -5.01
CA ARG A 64 4.58 -4.69 -5.59
C ARG A 64 6.03 -4.30 -5.87
N ILE A 65 6.22 -3.09 -6.42
CA ILE A 65 7.57 -2.56 -6.66
C ILE A 65 8.29 -2.28 -5.34
N LYS A 66 7.59 -1.71 -4.35
CA LYS A 66 8.13 -1.47 -3.02
C LYS A 66 8.62 -2.77 -2.37
N THR A 67 7.87 -3.88 -2.48
CA THR A 67 8.29 -5.18 -1.94
C THR A 67 9.64 -5.64 -2.50
N ILE A 68 9.93 -5.38 -3.78
CA ILE A 68 11.22 -5.72 -4.41
C ILE A 68 12.34 -4.88 -3.79
N VAL A 69 12.13 -3.57 -3.64
CA VAL A 69 13.11 -2.67 -3.01
C VAL A 69 13.34 -3.07 -1.55
N ASP A 70 12.27 -3.30 -0.79
CA ASP A 70 12.34 -3.68 0.61
C ASP A 70 13.08 -5.02 0.77
N HIS A 71 12.88 -6.00 -0.13
CA HIS A 71 13.62 -7.26 -0.12
C HIS A 71 15.12 -7.06 -0.39
N ALA A 72 15.47 -6.30 -1.42
CA ALA A 72 16.87 -6.02 -1.75
C ALA A 72 17.59 -5.30 -0.59
N VAL A 73 16.93 -4.32 0.03
CA VAL A 73 17.45 -3.61 1.20
C VAL A 73 17.60 -4.54 2.40
N ALA A 74 16.63 -5.43 2.64
CA ALA A 74 16.70 -6.40 3.73
C ALA A 74 17.87 -7.38 3.54
N GLU A 75 18.08 -7.87 2.31
CA GLU A 75 19.21 -8.73 1.96
C GLU A 75 20.56 -8.04 2.15
N TYR A 76 20.68 -6.81 1.64
CA TYR A 76 21.87 -5.97 1.86
C TYR A 76 22.13 -5.74 3.35
N THR A 77 21.09 -5.43 4.12
CA THR A 77 21.17 -5.20 5.56
C THR A 77 21.66 -6.44 6.30
N ALA A 78 21.09 -7.61 6.00
CA ALA A 78 21.47 -8.87 6.62
C ALA A 78 22.93 -9.25 6.35
N LEU A 79 23.44 -8.96 5.15
CA LEU A 79 24.80 -9.30 4.74
C LEU A 79 25.86 -8.30 5.21
N ASN A 80 25.51 -7.01 5.32
CA ASN A 80 26.50 -5.93 5.46
C ASN A 80 26.36 -5.10 6.74
N LEU A 81 25.19 -5.10 7.39
CA LEU A 81 24.84 -4.18 8.46
C LEU A 81 24.42 -4.95 9.73
N PRO A 82 25.38 -5.61 10.42
CA PRO A 82 25.07 -6.55 11.49
C PRO A 82 24.44 -5.89 12.74
N MET A 83 24.76 -4.63 13.03
CA MET A 83 24.17 -3.95 14.20
C MET A 83 22.71 -3.57 13.93
N LEU A 84 22.42 -3.06 12.73
CA LEU A 84 21.08 -2.78 12.27
C LEU A 84 20.27 -4.07 12.14
N GLN A 85 20.84 -5.13 11.57
CA GLN A 85 20.16 -6.42 11.49
C GLN A 85 19.80 -6.97 12.88
N ALA A 86 20.71 -6.90 13.85
CA ALA A 86 20.44 -7.35 15.21
C ALA A 86 19.31 -6.53 15.89
N GLU A 87 19.23 -5.23 15.64
CA GLU A 87 18.13 -4.39 16.12
C GLU A 87 16.81 -4.77 15.43
N LEU A 88 16.82 -4.93 14.10
CA LEU A 88 15.64 -5.37 13.35
C LEU A 88 15.15 -6.75 13.82
N ASP A 89 16.04 -7.67 14.14
CA ASP A 89 15.69 -9.00 14.66
C ASP A 89 15.05 -8.92 16.05
N GLN A 90 15.56 -8.05 16.92
CA GLN A 90 14.95 -7.78 18.24
C GLN A 90 13.55 -7.18 18.08
N GLN A 91 13.38 -6.21 17.18
CA GLN A 91 12.07 -5.63 16.88
C GLN A 91 11.11 -6.65 16.26
N ALA A 92 11.60 -7.50 15.36
CA ALA A 92 10.80 -8.56 14.76
C ALA A 92 10.39 -9.61 15.81
N ALA A 93 11.25 -9.94 16.77
CA ALA A 93 10.92 -10.84 17.87
C ALA A 93 9.85 -10.23 18.79
N ARG A 94 9.94 -8.93 19.11
CA ARG A 94 8.89 -8.21 19.86
C ARG A 94 7.57 -8.20 19.12
N ASN A 95 7.60 -7.85 17.84
CA ASN A 95 6.41 -7.88 16.99
C ASN A 95 5.80 -9.28 17.02
N ARG A 96 6.61 -10.33 16.86
CA ARG A 96 6.20 -11.75 16.96
C ARG A 96 5.58 -12.15 18.30
N ALA A 97 5.90 -11.44 19.38
CA ALA A 97 5.32 -11.67 20.70
C ALA A 97 3.93 -11.03 20.87
N ARG A 98 3.55 -10.08 20.01
CA ARG A 98 2.21 -9.47 20.03
C ARG A 98 1.14 -10.51 19.69
N SER A 99 0.08 -10.56 20.48
CA SER A 99 -1.06 -11.46 20.29
C SER A 99 -2.02 -11.04 19.17
N TYR A 100 -2.03 -9.75 18.79
CA TYR A 100 -2.93 -9.22 17.76
C TYR A 100 -2.20 -8.32 16.76
N ARG A 101 -2.34 -8.61 15.46
CA ARG A 101 -1.66 -7.91 14.34
C ARG A 101 -2.58 -7.76 13.12
N PRO A 102 -3.38 -6.69 13.06
CA PRO A 102 -4.40 -6.54 12.03
C PRO A 102 -3.85 -6.24 10.62
N THR A 103 -2.57 -5.90 10.49
CA THR A 103 -1.94 -5.55 9.20
C THR A 103 -1.10 -6.68 8.59
N GLU A 104 -0.90 -7.80 9.29
CA GLU A 104 -0.12 -8.93 8.75
C GLU A 104 -0.94 -9.78 7.78
N GLY A 105 -0.30 -10.25 6.70
CA GLY A 105 -0.92 -11.18 5.74
C GLY A 105 -1.93 -10.57 4.78
N LEU A 106 -1.99 -9.24 4.68
CA LEU A 106 -2.84 -8.55 3.71
C LEU A 106 -2.30 -8.72 2.28
N GLU A 107 -3.19 -8.82 1.30
CA GLU A 107 -2.79 -8.74 -0.10
C GLU A 107 -2.28 -7.32 -0.44
N PRO A 108 -1.40 -7.14 -1.44
CA PRO A 108 -0.77 -5.85 -1.75
C PRO A 108 -1.74 -4.67 -1.96
N GLU A 109 -2.93 -4.95 -2.47
CA GLU A 109 -4.03 -3.99 -2.64
C GLU A 109 -4.62 -3.47 -1.32
N PHE A 110 -4.58 -4.27 -0.25
CA PHE A 110 -5.11 -3.91 1.07
C PHE A 110 -4.02 -3.36 2.01
N GLU A 111 -2.75 -3.49 1.65
CA GLU A 111 -1.65 -2.99 2.48
C GLU A 111 -1.69 -1.46 2.60
N GLY A 112 -1.64 -0.91 3.82
CA GLY A 112 -1.68 0.54 4.04
C GLY A 112 -3.08 1.17 3.91
N LEU A 113 -4.14 0.35 3.86
CA LEU A 113 -5.49 0.80 4.17
C LEU A 113 -5.57 1.25 5.64
N PRO A 114 -6.37 2.28 5.96
CA PRO A 114 -6.63 2.65 7.34
C PRO A 114 -7.29 1.46 8.04
N LEU A 115 -6.84 1.15 9.26
CA LEU A 115 -7.42 0.06 10.05
C LEU A 115 -8.84 0.38 10.52
N ASP A 116 -9.08 1.65 10.84
CA ASP A 116 -10.36 2.13 11.33
C ASP A 116 -10.97 3.14 10.34
N PRO A 117 -12.30 3.14 10.17
CA PRO A 117 -12.97 4.17 9.38
C PRO A 117 -12.95 5.52 10.09
N ASP A 118 -13.13 6.59 9.32
CA ASP A 118 -13.23 7.95 9.88
C ASP A 118 -14.44 8.05 10.83
N PRO A 119 -14.27 8.60 12.04
CA PRO A 119 -15.35 8.69 13.01
C PRO A 119 -16.44 9.64 12.51
N VAL A 120 -17.70 9.23 12.65
CA VAL A 120 -18.86 10.07 12.33
C VAL A 120 -19.21 10.93 13.55
N PRO A 121 -19.40 12.25 13.39
CA PRO A 121 -19.86 13.11 14.47
C PRO A 121 -21.16 12.56 15.11
N GLY A 122 -21.13 12.34 16.43
CA GLY A 122 -22.27 11.79 17.18
C GLY A 122 -22.36 10.26 17.24
N ALA A 123 -21.48 9.52 16.55
CA ALA A 123 -21.41 8.06 16.59
C ALA A 123 -19.96 7.58 16.81
N PRO A 124 -19.39 7.74 18.02
CA PRO A 124 -18.05 7.24 18.31
C PRO A 124 -18.03 5.70 18.36
N PHE A 125 -16.92 5.12 17.92
CA PHE A 125 -16.69 3.68 18.07
C PHE A 125 -16.53 3.31 19.56
N LEU A 126 -17.12 2.19 19.98
CA LEU A 126 -16.90 1.64 21.33
C LEU A 126 -15.49 1.04 21.48
N PHE A 127 -14.92 0.54 20.39
CA PHE A 127 -13.55 0.05 20.27
C PHE A 127 -13.05 0.27 18.85
N THR A 128 -11.73 0.41 18.68
CA THR A 128 -11.09 0.53 17.36
C THR A 128 -10.08 -0.61 17.17
N ILE A 129 -9.90 -1.05 15.94
CA ILE A 129 -8.88 -2.03 15.55
C ILE A 129 -7.50 -1.52 15.97
N SER A 130 -7.21 -0.24 15.75
CA SER A 130 -5.98 0.40 16.20
C SER A 130 -5.85 0.41 17.72
N GLY A 131 -6.95 0.63 18.46
CA GLY A 131 -6.97 0.62 19.92
C GLY A 131 -6.74 -0.77 20.51
N LEU A 132 -7.28 -1.82 19.87
CA LEU A 132 -7.00 -3.21 20.25
C LEU A 132 -5.55 -3.59 19.96
N ALA A 133 -4.99 -3.15 18.83
CA ALA A 133 -3.59 -3.35 18.51
C ALA A 133 -2.64 -2.67 19.52
N ALA A 134 -2.95 -1.43 19.93
CA ALA A 134 -2.17 -0.70 20.93
C ALA A 134 -2.18 -1.39 22.31
N GLN A 135 -3.33 -1.96 22.71
CA GLN A 135 -3.42 -2.76 23.95
C GLN A 135 -2.54 -4.01 23.89
N SER A 136 -2.53 -4.70 22.74
CA SER A 136 -1.64 -5.86 22.54
C SER A 136 -0.17 -5.47 22.56
N ASP A 137 0.20 -4.26 22.10
CA ASP A 137 1.59 -3.79 22.09
C ASP A 137 2.09 -3.45 23.49
N ALA A 138 1.25 -2.81 24.32
CA ALA A 138 1.58 -2.47 25.71
C ALA A 138 1.89 -3.70 26.60
N ALA A 139 1.45 -4.89 26.20
CA ALA A 139 1.77 -6.13 26.90
C ALA A 139 3.19 -6.67 26.60
N VAL A 140 3.87 -6.14 25.59
CA VAL A 140 5.23 -6.57 25.20
C VAL A 140 6.27 -5.77 26.00
N PRO A 141 7.17 -6.42 26.78
CA PRO A 141 8.18 -5.72 27.58
C PRO A 141 9.11 -4.85 26.74
N ASP A 142 9.58 -3.70 27.25
CA ASP A 142 10.50 -2.78 26.56
C ASP A 142 11.94 -3.31 26.40
N LEU A 143 12.65 -2.83 25.37
CA LEU A 143 14.05 -3.17 25.14
C LEU A 143 14.94 -2.36 26.09
N PRO A 144 16.06 -2.94 26.55
CA PRO A 144 17.07 -2.17 27.28
C PRO A 144 17.62 -1.03 26.39
N PRO A 145 17.94 0.13 26.98
CA PRO A 145 18.44 1.26 26.21
C PRO A 145 19.85 0.99 25.66
N LEU A 146 20.07 1.39 24.40
CA LEU A 146 21.39 1.34 23.77
C LEU A 146 22.39 2.33 24.40
N SER A 147 23.67 1.95 24.44
CA SER A 147 24.77 2.84 24.80
C SER A 147 24.95 3.96 23.76
N ALA A 148 25.71 5.01 24.12
CA ALA A 148 25.97 6.12 23.19
C ALA A 148 26.71 5.65 21.92
N ASP A 149 27.72 4.78 22.08
CA ASP A 149 28.51 4.24 20.98
C ASP A 149 27.68 3.32 20.08
N ALA A 150 26.84 2.46 20.68
CA ALA A 150 25.92 1.61 19.92
C ALA A 150 24.91 2.45 19.12
N LYS A 151 24.40 3.55 19.69
CA LYS A 151 23.53 4.49 18.96
C LYS A 151 24.26 5.16 17.80
N ALA A 152 25.53 5.51 17.96
CA ALA A 152 26.31 6.14 16.90
C ALA A 152 26.56 5.16 15.73
N ALA A 153 26.99 3.93 16.04
CA ALA A 153 27.20 2.89 15.04
C ALA A 153 25.89 2.51 14.33
N LEU A 154 24.78 2.38 15.06
CA LEU A 154 23.47 2.11 14.46
C LEU A 154 23.04 3.21 13.48
N ARG A 155 23.25 4.50 13.83
CA ARG A 155 22.95 5.60 12.89
C ARG A 155 23.77 5.55 11.61
N GLN A 156 25.02 5.13 11.71
CA GLN A 156 25.87 4.95 10.54
C GLN A 156 25.32 3.84 9.63
N GLU A 157 24.99 2.68 10.20
CA GLU A 157 24.42 1.57 9.42
C GLU A 157 23.04 1.91 8.82
N VAL A 158 22.20 2.65 9.54
CA VAL A 158 20.94 3.20 9.00
C VAL A 158 21.21 4.10 7.79
N GLY A 159 22.24 4.95 7.84
CA GLY A 159 22.64 5.77 6.71
C GLY A 159 23.04 4.94 5.49
N LEU A 160 23.82 3.88 5.69
CA LEU A 160 24.23 2.96 4.61
C LEU A 160 23.03 2.22 4.01
N ALA A 161 22.08 1.79 4.83
CA ALA A 161 20.84 1.17 4.35
C ALA A 161 20.00 2.15 3.50
N ASP A 162 19.92 3.42 3.90
CA ASP A 162 19.19 4.46 3.15
C ASP A 162 19.88 4.77 1.81
N ASP A 163 21.20 4.89 1.79
CA ASP A 163 21.97 5.07 0.55
C ASP A 163 21.75 3.90 -0.43
N TYR A 164 21.75 2.67 0.09
CA TYR A 164 21.46 1.48 -0.72
C TYR A 164 20.00 1.46 -1.22
N ALA A 165 19.03 1.82 -0.38
CA ALA A 165 17.63 1.93 -0.77
C ALA A 165 17.43 2.97 -1.89
N ASN A 166 18.11 4.12 -1.79
CA ASN A 166 18.10 5.16 -2.82
C ASN A 166 18.72 4.68 -4.14
N MET A 167 19.82 3.92 -4.08
CA MET A 167 20.45 3.32 -5.26
C MET A 167 19.52 2.34 -5.96
N ILE A 168 19.00 1.33 -5.26
CA ILE A 168 18.09 0.33 -5.82
C ILE A 168 16.80 0.98 -6.33
N GLY A 169 16.26 1.97 -5.59
CA GLY A 169 15.08 2.71 -6.02
C GLY A 169 15.27 3.40 -7.38
N ARG A 170 16.45 3.96 -7.65
CA ARG A 170 16.79 4.56 -8.95
C ARG A 170 16.88 3.52 -10.06
N GLU A 171 17.51 2.37 -9.79
CA GLU A 171 17.61 1.28 -10.76
C GLU A 171 16.23 0.72 -11.14
N VAL A 172 15.38 0.50 -10.13
CA VAL A 172 13.98 0.10 -10.35
C VAL A 172 13.24 1.12 -11.20
N CYS A 173 13.40 2.42 -10.94
CA CYS A 173 12.79 3.46 -11.77
C CYS A 173 13.29 3.40 -13.22
N ALA A 174 14.59 3.15 -13.43
CA ALA A 174 15.16 2.99 -14.77
C ALA A 174 14.57 1.77 -15.51
N VAL A 175 14.37 0.64 -14.84
CA VAL A 175 13.68 -0.52 -15.42
C VAL A 175 12.22 -0.19 -15.75
N LEU A 176 11.49 0.47 -14.84
CA LEU A 176 10.08 0.84 -15.04
C LEU A 176 9.85 1.74 -16.26
N LEU A 177 10.80 2.61 -16.61
CA LEU A 177 10.71 3.43 -17.82
C LEU A 177 10.53 2.57 -19.08
N HIS A 178 11.11 1.38 -19.14
CA HIS A 178 10.96 0.45 -20.27
C HIS A 178 9.57 -0.20 -20.33
N HIS A 179 8.84 -0.24 -19.21
CA HIS A 179 7.48 -0.80 -19.14
C HIS A 179 6.38 0.25 -19.31
N ARG A 180 6.73 1.54 -19.34
CA ARG A 180 5.79 2.67 -19.29
C ARG A 180 4.67 2.58 -20.34
N LEU A 181 5.01 2.33 -21.60
CA LEU A 181 4.01 2.25 -22.68
C LEU A 181 3.04 1.08 -22.48
N ARG A 182 3.55 -0.07 -22.00
CA ARG A 182 2.74 -1.26 -21.72
C ARG A 182 1.78 -1.02 -20.55
N ILE A 183 2.26 -0.32 -19.52
CA ILE A 183 1.47 0.08 -18.36
C ILE A 183 0.35 1.03 -18.79
N GLN A 184 0.67 2.07 -19.58
CA GLN A 184 -0.32 3.04 -20.05
C GLN A 184 -1.39 2.40 -20.94
N ALA A 185 -0.99 1.54 -21.88
CA ALA A 185 -1.93 0.83 -22.74
C ALA A 185 -2.93 0.01 -21.94
N ALA A 186 -2.48 -0.69 -20.89
CA ALA A 186 -3.36 -1.50 -20.05
C ALA A 186 -4.31 -0.66 -19.17
N VAL A 187 -3.90 0.54 -18.76
CA VAL A 187 -4.81 1.48 -18.08
C VAL A 187 -5.95 1.88 -19.02
N THR A 188 -5.63 2.28 -20.25
CA THR A 188 -6.66 2.64 -21.24
C THR A 188 -7.54 1.44 -21.62
N GLU A 189 -6.96 0.24 -21.70
CA GLU A 189 -7.71 -0.97 -22.07
C GLU A 189 -8.67 -1.46 -20.97
N TYR A 190 -8.25 -1.40 -19.70
CA TYR A 190 -9.01 -2.03 -18.60
C TYR A 190 -9.62 -1.02 -17.62
N VAL A 191 -8.90 0.04 -17.26
CA VAL A 191 -9.29 0.93 -16.15
C VAL A 191 -10.30 1.98 -16.63
N GLU A 192 -10.04 2.62 -17.77
CA GLU A 192 -10.94 3.65 -18.30
C GLU A 192 -12.38 3.12 -18.55
N PRO A 193 -12.59 1.93 -19.17
CA PRO A 193 -13.93 1.39 -19.36
C PRO A 193 -14.66 1.05 -18.06
N GLN A 194 -13.93 0.59 -17.03
CA GLN A 194 -14.52 0.30 -15.73
C GLN A 194 -14.99 1.58 -15.01
N ILE A 195 -14.25 2.69 -15.16
CA ILE A 195 -14.68 4.01 -14.65
C ILE A 195 -15.91 4.50 -15.42
N GLU A 196 -15.91 4.39 -16.75
CA GLU A 196 -17.05 4.81 -17.58
C GLU A 196 -18.32 4.04 -17.22
N ALA A 197 -18.23 2.72 -17.05
CA ALA A 197 -19.34 1.89 -16.61
C ALA A 197 -19.91 2.33 -15.24
N MET A 198 -19.03 2.62 -14.27
CA MET A 198 -19.45 3.16 -12.96
C MET A 198 -20.17 4.51 -13.11
N LEU A 199 -19.64 5.42 -13.94
CA LEU A 199 -20.25 6.73 -14.15
C LEU A 199 -21.62 6.63 -14.86
N GLU A 200 -21.77 5.69 -15.80
CA GLU A 200 -23.04 5.41 -16.45
C GLU A 200 -24.08 4.88 -15.44
N GLU A 201 -23.67 3.93 -14.58
CA GLU A 201 -24.52 3.40 -13.51
C GLU A 201 -24.97 4.50 -12.53
N LEU A 202 -24.03 5.35 -12.10
CA LEU A 202 -24.33 6.50 -11.22
C LEU A 202 -25.30 7.46 -11.89
N THR A 203 -25.11 7.79 -13.17
CA THR A 203 -26.02 8.67 -13.93
C THR A 203 -27.42 8.08 -14.01
N ARG A 204 -27.54 6.78 -14.32
CA ARG A 204 -28.84 6.09 -14.38
C ARG A 204 -29.56 6.09 -13.03
N SER A 205 -28.82 5.90 -11.94
CA SER A 205 -29.40 5.96 -10.58
C SER A 205 -29.88 7.37 -10.20
N LEU A 206 -29.20 8.41 -10.69
CA LEU A 206 -29.56 9.81 -10.45
C LEU A 206 -30.72 10.30 -11.32
N ASP A 207 -30.85 9.76 -12.54
CA ASP A 207 -31.95 10.09 -13.48
C ASP A 207 -33.27 9.39 -13.13
N ALA A 208 -33.24 8.33 -12.31
CA ALA A 208 -34.41 7.63 -11.79
C ALA A 208 -34.38 7.48 -10.26
N PRO A 209 -34.40 8.58 -9.48
CA PRO A 209 -34.27 8.53 -8.03
C PRO A 209 -35.48 7.89 -7.32
N PHE A 210 -36.56 7.62 -8.05
CA PHE A 210 -37.81 7.05 -7.55
C PHE A 210 -38.47 6.09 -8.58
N ASP A 211 -37.72 5.11 -9.10
CA ASP A 211 -38.34 4.06 -9.91
C ASP A 211 -39.33 3.25 -9.02
N PRO A 212 -40.64 3.16 -9.35
CA PRO A 212 -41.64 2.48 -8.52
C PRO A 212 -41.43 0.96 -8.38
N GLY A 213 -40.39 0.42 -9.02
CA GLY A 213 -39.98 -0.99 -8.95
C GLY A 213 -39.04 -1.33 -7.79
N ASP A 214 -38.55 -0.35 -7.02
CA ASP A 214 -37.80 -0.61 -5.78
C ASP A 214 -38.78 -0.96 -4.63
N PRO A 215 -38.76 -2.19 -4.09
CA PRO A 215 -39.67 -2.58 -3.00
C PRO A 215 -39.41 -1.82 -1.69
N GLY A 216 -38.39 -0.96 -1.61
CA GLY A 216 -38.12 -0.10 -0.46
C GLY A 216 -38.89 1.23 -0.40
N GLY A 217 -39.61 1.61 -1.47
CA GLY A 217 -40.19 2.96 -1.61
C GLY A 217 -41.62 3.17 -1.08
N ALA A 218 -42.25 2.17 -0.49
CA ALA A 218 -43.64 2.27 -0.04
C ALA A 218 -43.75 2.22 1.49
N ASP A 219 -43.63 3.37 2.15
CA ASP A 219 -44.37 3.61 3.39
C ASP A 219 -45.25 4.86 3.26
N PRO A 220 -46.51 4.72 2.83
CA PRO A 220 -47.52 5.72 3.07
C PRO A 220 -48.34 5.24 4.28
N ARG A 221 -48.14 5.85 5.44
CA ARG A 221 -49.11 5.72 6.53
C ARG A 221 -49.48 7.06 7.15
N PRO A 222 -50.75 7.15 7.61
CA PRO A 222 -51.58 8.35 7.57
C PRO A 222 -51.35 9.36 8.69
#